data_AF-E2PWQ6-F1
#
_entry.id   AF-E2PWQ6-F1
#
_cell.length_a   1.000
_cell.length_b   1.000
_cell.length_c   1.000
_cell.angle_alpha   90.00
_cell.angle_beta   90.00
_cell.angle_gamma   90.00
#
_symmetry.space_group_name_H-M   'P 1'
#
loop_
_entity.id
_entity.type
_entity.pdbx_description
1 polymer ?
#
loop_
_entity_poly.entity_id
_entity_poly.type
_entity_poly.pdbx_seq_one_letter_code
_entity_poly.pdbx_strand_id
1 'polypeptide(L)'
;MIVGFGTKGRSAIQTLTATGLKRDQIVIVDPSGKVVDTAVAEGYNGIVGDATRSDVLIKAEVQRAGQIIICTQRDDTAVLVTLTARQLNKEAKIVASVREEENAPLLRQSGADAVITSASAAGRLMGLSVLSPSAGAVMEDLIHQGSGLDLVERPVIKAEVGMNVRETDDLVVSVLRGHRMIGYDDPAASPLQLTDRVITIVRVGDGDRRRKA
;
A
#
# COMPACT_ATOMS: atom_id res chain seq x y z
N MET A 1 9.18 5.75 4.73
CA MET A 1 9.23 7.20 4.44
C MET A 1 8.02 7.58 3.61
N ILE A 2 7.41 8.73 3.88
CA ILE A 2 6.28 9.27 3.11
C ILE A 2 6.66 10.66 2.61
N VAL A 3 6.55 10.89 1.30
CA VAL A 3 6.77 12.20 0.68
C VAL A 3 5.42 12.83 0.34
N GLY A 4 5.11 13.94 0.98
CA GLY A 4 3.82 14.64 0.91
C GLY A 4 2.83 14.16 1.95
N PHE A 5 2.39 15.06 2.84
CA PHE A 5 1.46 14.75 3.95
C PHE A 5 0.11 15.46 3.81
N GLY A 6 -0.43 15.43 2.58
CA GLY A 6 -1.81 15.76 2.27
C GLY A 6 -2.77 14.58 2.49
N THR A 7 -3.93 14.63 1.84
CA THR A 7 -4.99 13.60 1.96
C THR A 7 -4.49 12.19 1.64
N LYS A 8 -3.73 12.02 0.55
CA LYS A 8 -3.19 10.72 0.12
C LYS A 8 -2.17 10.16 1.13
N GLY A 9 -1.20 10.97 1.55
CA GLY A 9 -0.17 10.57 2.51
C GLY A 9 -0.76 10.20 3.86
N ARG A 10 -1.71 10.99 4.38
CA ARG A 10 -2.42 10.71 5.64
C ARG A 10 -3.20 9.41 5.59
N SER A 11 -3.98 9.19 4.52
CA SER A 11 -4.74 7.95 4.34
C SER A 11 -3.81 6.72 4.28
N ALA A 12 -2.70 6.80 3.53
CA ALA A 12 -1.72 5.73 3.48
C ALA A 12 -1.12 5.42 4.87
N ILE A 13 -0.79 6.45 5.65
CA ILE A 13 -0.24 6.27 7.01
C ILE A 13 -1.25 5.66 7.97
N GLN A 14 -2.53 6.03 7.87
CA GLN A 14 -3.59 5.43 8.68
C GLN A 14 -3.66 3.91 8.46
N THR A 15 -3.63 3.46 7.20
CA THR A 15 -3.55 2.02 6.88
C THR A 15 -2.28 1.38 7.43
N LEU A 16 -1.11 2.00 7.24
CA LEU A 16 0.16 1.44 7.73
C LEU A 16 0.17 1.32 9.26
N THR A 17 -0.30 2.33 9.97
CA THR A 17 -0.35 2.31 11.44
C THR A 17 -1.37 1.30 11.96
N ALA A 18 -2.50 1.11 11.27
CA ALA A 18 -3.47 0.04 11.58
C ALA A 18 -2.86 -1.37 11.45
N THR A 19 -1.94 -1.58 10.49
CA THR A 19 -1.25 -2.88 10.35
C THR A 19 -0.16 -3.16 11.39
N GLY A 20 0.13 -2.18 12.27
CA GLY A 20 1.08 -2.30 13.38
C GLY A 20 2.40 -1.51 13.21
N LEU A 21 2.54 -0.70 12.16
CA LEU A 21 3.71 0.16 12.00
C LEU A 21 3.67 1.30 13.04
N LYS A 22 4.74 1.47 13.81
CA LYS A 22 4.78 2.53 14.84
C LYS A 22 5.02 3.90 14.20
N ARG A 23 4.43 4.95 14.77
CA ARG A 23 4.52 6.32 14.24
C ARG A 23 5.95 6.87 14.20
N ASP A 24 6.77 6.50 15.19
CA ASP A 24 8.20 6.85 15.27
C ASP A 24 9.07 6.15 14.20
N GLN A 25 8.55 5.15 13.50
CA GLN A 25 9.20 4.52 12.34
C GLN A 25 8.84 5.19 11.01
N ILE A 26 7.95 6.18 11.04
CA ILE A 26 7.46 6.88 9.85
C ILE A 26 8.09 8.27 9.79
N VAL A 27 8.87 8.50 8.74
CA VAL A 27 9.44 9.81 8.39
C VAL A 27 8.60 10.45 7.29
N ILE A 28 8.17 11.69 7.54
CA ILE A 28 7.38 12.54 6.65
C ILE A 28 8.28 13.62 6.06
N VAL A 29 8.23 13.78 4.73
CA VAL A 29 8.91 14.88 4.02
C VAL A 29 7.87 15.72 3.31
N ASP A 30 7.81 17.02 3.62
CA ASP A 30 6.90 17.96 2.96
C ASP A 30 7.55 19.35 2.86
N PRO A 31 7.35 20.10 1.77
CA PRO A 31 7.89 21.47 1.67
C PRO A 31 7.22 22.47 2.62
N SER A 32 6.01 22.19 3.11
CA SER A 32 5.27 23.08 3.99
C SER A 32 5.60 22.81 5.47
N GLY A 33 6.24 23.78 6.13
CA GLY A 33 6.53 23.71 7.56
C GLY A 33 5.30 23.40 8.41
N LYS A 34 4.17 24.07 8.14
CA LYS A 34 2.90 23.84 8.86
C LYS A 34 2.41 22.40 8.78
N VAL A 35 2.59 21.77 7.62
CA VAL A 35 2.17 20.37 7.39
C VAL A 35 3.06 19.43 8.19
N VAL A 36 4.37 19.69 8.21
CA VAL A 36 5.34 18.92 9.00
C VAL A 36 5.10 19.10 10.50
N ASP A 37 4.86 20.32 10.97
CA ASP A 37 4.53 20.59 12.39
C ASP A 37 3.29 19.79 12.83
N THR A 38 2.29 19.71 11.96
CA THR A 38 1.09 18.89 12.21
C THR A 38 1.44 17.40 12.30
N ALA A 39 2.28 16.89 11.39
CA ALA A 39 2.73 15.50 11.43
C ALA A 39 3.50 15.17 12.72
N VAL A 40 4.38 16.09 13.15
CA VAL A 40 5.15 15.93 14.39
C VAL A 40 4.24 15.96 15.61
N ALA A 41 3.24 16.85 15.64
CA ALA A 41 2.22 16.86 16.70
C ALA A 41 1.41 15.55 16.76
N GLU A 42 1.24 14.86 15.63
CA GLU A 42 0.62 13.53 15.55
C GLU A 42 1.59 12.39 15.92
N GLY A 43 2.85 12.68 16.24
CA GLY A 43 3.85 11.71 16.70
C GLY A 43 4.68 11.06 15.60
N TYR A 44 4.69 11.62 14.39
CA TYR A 44 5.58 11.20 13.29
C TYR A 44 6.90 11.97 13.32
N ASN A 45 7.94 11.43 12.66
CA ASN A 45 9.16 12.18 12.40
C ASN A 45 8.95 13.06 11.15
N GLY A 46 9.37 14.33 11.21
CA GLY A 46 9.09 15.31 10.17
C GLY A 46 10.33 16.03 9.65
N ILE A 47 10.46 16.14 8.32
CA ILE A 47 11.51 16.91 7.62
C ILE A 47 10.85 17.92 6.70
N VAL A 48 11.10 19.20 6.95
CA VAL A 48 10.70 20.29 6.05
C VAL A 48 11.70 20.37 4.90
N GLY A 49 11.23 20.24 3.66
CA GLY A 49 12.07 20.41 2.49
C GLY A 49 11.44 19.93 1.19
N ASP A 50 12.04 20.35 0.08
CA ASP A 50 11.69 19.88 -1.25
C ASP A 50 12.32 18.50 -1.51
N ALA A 51 11.48 17.48 -1.54
CA ALA A 51 11.89 16.09 -1.75
C ALA A 51 12.47 15.81 -3.15
N THR A 52 12.37 16.74 -4.10
CA THR A 52 13.07 16.62 -5.38
C THR A 52 14.58 16.74 -5.22
N ARG A 53 15.04 17.37 -4.13
CA ARG A 53 16.45 17.54 -3.82
C ARG A 53 17.02 16.34 -3.07
N SER A 54 18.15 15.81 -3.56
CA SER A 54 18.84 14.67 -2.97
C SER A 54 19.25 14.90 -1.52
N ASP A 55 19.67 16.11 -1.15
CA ASP A 55 20.11 16.44 0.21
C ASP A 55 18.97 16.38 1.22
N VAL A 56 17.75 16.77 0.83
CA VAL A 56 16.55 16.64 1.67
C VAL A 56 16.21 15.16 1.91
N LEU A 57 16.26 14.32 0.88
CA LEU A 57 15.99 12.89 1.01
C LEU A 57 17.07 12.17 1.85
N ILE A 58 18.34 12.55 1.70
CA ILE A 58 19.44 12.04 2.54
C ILE A 58 19.22 12.43 3.99
N LYS A 59 18.84 13.69 4.27
CA LYS A 59 18.49 14.14 5.62
C LYS A 59 17.32 13.37 6.22
N ALA A 60 16.38 12.92 5.38
CA ALA A 60 15.27 12.05 5.77
C ALA A 60 15.63 10.56 5.88
N GLU A 61 16.92 10.22 5.82
CA GLU A 61 17.45 8.85 5.87
C GLU A 61 16.87 7.92 4.79
N VAL A 62 16.63 8.43 3.58
CA VAL A 62 16.05 7.63 2.48
C VAL A 62 16.80 6.32 2.21
N GLN A 63 18.13 6.28 2.44
CA GLN A 63 18.95 5.09 2.24
C GLN A 63 18.59 3.94 3.20
N ARG A 64 17.97 4.25 4.35
CA ARG A 64 17.55 3.28 5.37
C ARG A 64 16.07 2.91 5.25
N ALA A 65 15.31 3.62 4.43
CA ALA A 65 13.90 3.37 4.27
C ALA A 65 13.66 2.04 3.53
N GLY A 66 13.02 1.06 4.17
CA GLY A 66 12.59 -0.16 3.49
C GLY A 66 11.43 0.07 2.51
N GLN A 67 10.63 1.11 2.76
CA GLN A 67 9.48 1.48 1.94
C GLN A 67 9.37 3.00 1.81
N ILE A 68 9.03 3.46 0.61
CA ILE A 68 8.86 4.87 0.27
C ILE A 68 7.50 5.04 -0.41
N ILE A 69 6.66 5.92 0.14
CA ILE A 69 5.40 6.31 -0.48
C ILE A 69 5.51 7.75 -0.98
N ILE A 70 5.21 7.97 -2.25
CA ILE A 70 5.28 9.29 -2.89
C ILE A 70 3.85 9.76 -3.20
N CYS A 71 3.43 10.83 -2.53
CA CYS A 71 2.07 11.36 -2.54
C CYS A 71 2.05 12.87 -2.81
N THR A 72 2.94 13.34 -3.69
CA THR A 72 3.04 14.74 -4.08
C THR A 72 1.79 15.21 -4.84
N GLN A 73 1.56 16.52 -4.87
CA GLN A 73 0.38 17.10 -5.54
C GLN A 73 0.51 17.17 -7.06
N ARG A 74 1.75 17.17 -7.56
CA ARG A 74 2.07 17.23 -9.00
C ARG A 74 2.78 15.96 -9.43
N ASP A 75 2.44 15.49 -10.61
CA ASP A 75 2.99 14.26 -11.20
C ASP A 75 4.46 14.44 -11.62
N ASP A 76 4.84 15.62 -12.13
CA ASP A 76 6.24 15.95 -12.46
C ASP A 76 7.17 15.84 -11.24
N THR A 77 6.69 16.33 -10.10
CA THR A 77 7.37 16.24 -8.80
C THR A 77 7.44 14.79 -8.35
N ALA A 78 6.36 14.01 -8.53
CA ALA A 78 6.35 12.59 -8.19
C ALA A 78 7.41 11.82 -9.00
N VAL A 79 7.51 12.08 -10.30
CA VAL A 79 8.51 11.48 -11.20
C VAL A 79 9.93 11.78 -10.72
N LEU A 80 10.24 13.05 -10.44
CA LEU A 80 11.58 13.47 -10.01
C LEU A 80 11.94 12.90 -8.64
N VAL A 81 11.02 12.96 -7.67
CA VAL A 81 11.21 12.34 -6.35
C VAL A 81 11.43 10.83 -6.47
N THR A 82 10.66 10.15 -7.32
CA THR A 82 10.79 8.70 -7.56
C THR A 82 12.18 8.37 -8.08
N LEU A 83 12.63 9.09 -9.10
CA LEU A 83 13.95 8.90 -9.69
C LEU A 83 15.07 9.11 -8.66
N THR A 84 15.03 10.23 -7.93
CA THR A 84 16.04 10.55 -6.91
C THR A 84 16.03 9.54 -5.77
N ALA A 85 14.84 9.14 -5.28
CA ALA A 85 14.72 8.13 -4.24
C ALA A 85 15.29 6.77 -4.68
N ARG A 86 15.00 6.31 -5.91
CA ARG A 86 15.55 5.06 -6.46
C ARG A 86 17.07 5.12 -6.63
N GLN A 87 17.62 6.26 -7.04
CA GLN A 87 19.07 6.44 -7.15
C GLN A 87 19.77 6.34 -5.78
N LEU A 88 19.15 6.92 -4.74
CA LEU A 88 19.70 6.91 -3.38
C LEU A 88 19.45 5.60 -2.63
N ASN A 89 18.41 4.85 -2.99
CA ASN A 89 18.07 3.57 -2.40
C ASN A 89 17.50 2.61 -3.45
N LYS A 90 18.36 1.71 -3.95
CA LYS A 90 18.00 0.72 -4.97
C LYS A 90 17.11 -0.41 -4.45
N GLU A 91 17.10 -0.65 -3.14
CA GLU A 91 16.41 -1.78 -2.53
C GLU A 91 15.03 -1.40 -1.95
N ALA A 92 14.78 -0.10 -1.73
CA ALA A 92 13.50 0.36 -1.19
C ALA A 92 12.34 -0.03 -2.10
N LYS A 93 11.22 -0.47 -1.51
CA LYS A 93 9.95 -0.59 -2.23
C LYS A 93 9.34 0.81 -2.38
N ILE A 94 9.19 1.29 -3.61
CA ILE A 94 8.66 2.61 -3.93
C ILE A 94 7.25 2.46 -4.48
N VAL A 95 6.27 3.04 -3.77
CA VAL A 95 4.89 3.15 -4.21
C VAL A 95 4.57 4.62 -4.44
N ALA A 96 4.14 4.97 -5.64
CA ALA A 96 3.83 6.35 -5.97
C ALA A 96 2.37 6.53 -6.39
N SER A 97 1.77 7.62 -5.95
CA SER A 97 0.48 8.06 -6.48
C SER A 97 0.72 9.02 -7.65
N VAL A 98 -0.10 8.86 -8.68
CA VAL A 98 -0.19 9.77 -9.81
C VAL A 98 -1.63 10.26 -9.95
N ARG A 99 -1.81 11.46 -10.50
CA ARG A 99 -3.14 11.99 -10.81
C ARG A 99 -3.59 11.54 -12.19
N GLU A 100 -2.77 11.79 -13.20
CA GLU A 100 -3.10 11.49 -14.59
C GLU A 100 -2.55 10.12 -15.02
N GLU A 101 -3.38 9.33 -15.69
CA GLU A 101 -3.04 7.94 -16.06
C GLU A 101 -1.88 7.85 -17.06
N GLU A 102 -1.78 8.84 -17.95
CA GLU A 102 -0.68 8.96 -18.92
C GLU A 102 0.71 9.09 -18.29
N ASN A 103 0.79 9.56 -17.04
CA ASN A 103 2.05 9.73 -16.32
C ASN A 103 2.47 8.45 -15.59
N ALA A 104 1.57 7.46 -15.43
CA ALA A 104 1.89 6.23 -14.71
C ALA A 104 3.09 5.45 -15.29
N PRO A 105 3.26 5.32 -16.63
CA PRO A 105 4.45 4.70 -17.22
C PRO A 105 5.75 5.42 -16.86
N LEU A 106 5.75 6.76 -16.80
CA LEU A 106 6.94 7.54 -16.44
C LEU A 106 7.38 7.25 -15.01
N LEU A 107 6.46 7.18 -14.05
CA LEU A 107 6.81 6.84 -12.67
C LEU A 107 7.39 5.41 -12.55
N ARG A 108 6.84 4.45 -13.30
CA ARG A 108 7.40 3.08 -13.34
C ARG A 108 8.81 3.09 -13.91
N GLN A 109 9.05 3.82 -15.00
CA GLN A 109 10.38 3.97 -15.61
C GLN A 109 11.38 4.67 -14.68
N SER A 110 10.92 5.62 -13.86
CA SER A 110 11.73 6.26 -12.82
C SER A 110 12.07 5.35 -11.64
N GLY A 111 11.50 4.14 -11.58
CA GLY A 111 11.82 3.13 -10.57
C GLY A 111 10.77 2.95 -9.49
N ALA A 112 9.52 3.38 -9.69
CA ALA A 112 8.42 2.98 -8.82
C ALA A 112 8.06 1.50 -9.05
N ASP A 113 7.97 0.73 -7.96
CA ASP A 113 7.54 -0.68 -8.00
C ASP A 113 6.03 -0.81 -8.21
N ALA A 114 5.27 0.17 -7.71
CA ALA A 114 3.83 0.27 -7.93
C ALA A 114 3.41 1.72 -8.13
N VAL A 115 2.44 1.94 -9.01
CA VAL A 115 1.87 3.26 -9.29
C VAL A 115 0.35 3.21 -9.18
N ILE A 116 -0.21 4.09 -8.37
CA ILE A 116 -1.65 4.20 -8.13
C ILE A 116 -2.19 5.46 -8.80
N THR A 117 -3.07 5.29 -9.79
CA THR A 117 -3.79 6.38 -10.46
C THR A 117 -4.99 6.81 -9.60
N SER A 118 -4.75 7.79 -8.73
CA SER A 118 -5.72 8.16 -7.68
C SER A 118 -7.07 8.64 -8.25
N ALA A 119 -7.05 9.44 -9.32
CA ALA A 119 -8.28 9.93 -9.97
C ALA A 119 -9.07 8.78 -10.64
N SER A 120 -8.40 7.95 -11.44
CA SER A 120 -9.05 6.81 -12.11
C SER A 120 -9.60 5.79 -11.11
N ALA A 121 -8.88 5.52 -10.01
CA ALA A 121 -9.34 4.60 -8.96
C ALA A 121 -10.62 5.10 -8.27
N ALA A 122 -10.64 6.36 -7.84
CA ALA A 122 -11.84 6.97 -7.27
C ALA A 122 -12.99 7.01 -8.28
N GLY A 123 -12.71 7.34 -9.55
CA GLY A 123 -13.68 7.32 -10.64
C GLY A 123 -14.36 5.96 -10.83
N ARG A 124 -13.57 4.87 -10.85
CA ARG A 124 -14.10 3.50 -10.94
C ARG A 124 -14.96 3.14 -9.74
N LEU A 125 -14.56 3.54 -8.53
CA LEU A 125 -15.35 3.30 -7.32
C LEU A 125 -16.69 4.06 -7.37
N MET A 126 -16.69 5.33 -7.80
CA MET A 126 -17.93 6.10 -8.00
C MET A 126 -18.85 5.43 -9.02
N GLY A 127 -18.32 4.97 -10.15
CA GLY A 127 -19.09 4.25 -11.16
C GLY A 127 -19.70 2.96 -10.61
N LEU A 128 -18.93 2.19 -9.84
CA LEU A 128 -19.40 0.98 -9.18
C LEU A 128 -20.53 1.29 -8.19
N SER A 129 -20.39 2.36 -7.39
CA SER A 129 -21.40 2.76 -6.41
C SER A 129 -22.73 3.21 -7.04
N VAL A 130 -22.71 3.71 -8.28
CA VAL A 130 -23.94 4.03 -9.02
C VAL A 130 -24.58 2.79 -9.61
N LEU A 131 -23.77 1.93 -10.26
CA LEU A 131 -24.26 0.72 -10.93
C LEU A 131 -24.69 -0.37 -9.95
N SER A 132 -24.03 -0.46 -8.80
CA SER A 132 -24.23 -1.50 -7.79
C SER A 132 -23.84 -0.97 -6.40
N PRO A 133 -24.72 -0.19 -5.75
CA PRO A 133 -24.43 0.45 -4.46
C PRO A 133 -23.90 -0.52 -3.40
N SER A 134 -24.49 -1.72 -3.29
CA SER A 134 -24.05 -2.74 -2.34
C SER A 134 -22.64 -3.26 -2.62
N ALA A 135 -22.27 -3.40 -3.89
CA ALA A 135 -20.92 -3.81 -4.27
C ALA A 135 -19.91 -2.68 -4.03
N GLY A 136 -20.31 -1.42 -4.26
CA GLY A 136 -19.53 -0.23 -3.91
C GLY A 136 -19.20 -0.17 -2.42
N ALA A 137 -20.20 -0.41 -1.56
CA ALA A 137 -20.01 -0.44 -0.10
C ALA A 137 -19.02 -1.53 0.33
N VAL A 138 -19.13 -2.75 -0.22
CA VAL A 138 -18.18 -3.83 0.07
C VAL A 138 -16.75 -3.48 -0.39
N MET A 139 -16.61 -2.86 -1.57
CA MET A 139 -15.31 -2.41 -2.05
C MET A 139 -14.72 -1.31 -1.17
N GLU A 140 -15.54 -0.38 -0.67
CA GLU A 140 -15.12 0.66 0.26
C GLU A 140 -14.64 0.07 1.59
N ASP A 141 -15.38 -0.90 2.13
CA ASP A 141 -15.01 -1.67 3.33
C ASP A 141 -13.65 -2.36 3.14
N LEU A 142 -13.42 -3.02 2.01
CA LEU A 142 -12.16 -3.73 1.72
C LEU A 142 -10.94 -2.80 1.56
N ILE A 143 -11.14 -1.55 1.15
CA ILE A 143 -10.06 -0.57 0.98
C ILE A 143 -9.74 0.13 2.31
N HIS A 144 -10.74 0.34 3.16
CA HIS A 144 -10.56 0.94 4.48
C HIS A 144 -10.27 -0.14 5.53
N GLN A 145 -9.03 -0.21 5.99
CA GLN A 145 -8.72 -1.14 7.08
C GLN A 145 -9.54 -0.87 8.33
N GLY A 146 -10.10 -1.93 8.90
CA GLY A 146 -10.90 -1.87 10.12
C GLY A 146 -12.38 -1.55 9.92
N SER A 147 -12.89 -1.44 8.68
CA SER A 147 -14.32 -1.31 8.40
C SER A 147 -14.91 -2.61 7.86
N GLY A 148 -15.49 -3.43 8.75
CA GLY A 148 -16.28 -4.61 8.37
C GLY A 148 -15.45 -5.79 7.83
N LEU A 149 -14.81 -5.62 6.67
CA LEU A 149 -14.02 -6.62 5.95
C LEU A 149 -12.60 -6.12 5.72
N ASP A 150 -11.60 -6.95 5.99
CA ASP A 150 -10.20 -6.68 5.68
C ASP A 150 -9.70 -7.63 4.59
N LEU A 151 -8.94 -7.07 3.64
CA LEU A 151 -8.14 -7.85 2.70
C LEU A 151 -6.74 -8.11 3.30
N VAL A 152 -6.41 -9.37 3.54
CA VAL A 152 -5.19 -9.77 4.22
C VAL A 152 -4.37 -10.72 3.36
N GLU A 153 -3.06 -10.49 3.32
CA GLU A 153 -2.09 -11.43 2.75
C GLU A 153 -1.37 -12.18 3.88
N ARG A 154 -1.51 -13.52 3.91
CA ARG A 154 -0.88 -14.37 4.93
C ARG A 154 -0.21 -15.60 4.32
N PRO A 155 0.79 -16.20 4.98
CA PRO A 155 1.31 -17.50 4.56
C PRO A 155 0.26 -18.60 4.73
N VAL A 156 0.38 -19.64 3.90
CA VAL A 156 -0.36 -20.90 4.09
C VAL A 156 0.17 -21.63 5.33
N ILE A 157 -0.72 -22.14 6.17
CA ILE A 157 -0.33 -22.92 7.36
C ILE A 157 -0.21 -24.41 7.03
N LYS A 158 0.55 -25.17 7.84
CA LYS A 158 0.78 -26.60 7.61
C LYS A 158 -0.51 -27.43 7.46
N ALA A 159 -1.57 -27.05 8.18
CA ALA A 159 -2.87 -27.73 8.11
C ALA A 159 -3.55 -27.57 6.74
N GLU A 160 -3.25 -26.51 6.00
CA GLU A 160 -3.87 -26.18 4.71
C GLU A 160 -3.11 -26.80 3.52
N VAL A 161 -1.90 -27.32 3.75
CA VAL A 161 -1.08 -27.88 2.67
C VAL A 161 -1.77 -29.12 2.08
N GLY A 162 -1.91 -29.14 0.76
CA GLY A 162 -2.63 -30.21 0.07
C GLY A 162 -4.13 -29.95 -0.12
N MET A 163 -4.71 -28.98 0.61
CA MET A 163 -6.14 -28.65 0.49
C MET A 163 -6.46 -27.93 -0.82
N ASN A 164 -7.71 -28.03 -1.24
CA ASN A 164 -8.25 -27.14 -2.26
C ASN A 164 -8.41 -25.73 -1.67
N VAL A 165 -8.14 -24.70 -2.47
CA VAL A 165 -8.32 -23.29 -2.08
C VAL A 165 -9.75 -22.95 -1.63
N ARG A 166 -10.76 -23.73 -2.05
CA ARG A 166 -12.17 -23.57 -1.65
C ARG A 166 -12.54 -24.32 -0.37
N GLU A 167 -11.64 -25.16 0.15
CA GLU A 167 -11.84 -25.95 1.37
C GLU A 167 -11.21 -25.29 2.60
N THR A 168 -10.57 -24.13 2.43
CA THR A 168 -10.02 -23.36 3.55
C THR A 168 -11.12 -22.64 4.32
N ASP A 169 -10.91 -22.46 5.62
CA ASP A 169 -11.83 -21.68 6.48
C ASP A 169 -11.99 -20.22 6.02
N ASP A 170 -10.92 -19.63 5.48
CA ASP A 170 -10.91 -18.25 5.02
C ASP A 170 -11.47 -18.14 3.61
N LEU A 171 -12.10 -17.00 3.30
CA LEU A 171 -12.48 -16.67 1.93
C LEU A 171 -11.23 -16.27 1.14
N VAL A 172 -10.56 -17.26 0.54
CA VAL A 172 -9.39 -17.03 -0.32
C VAL A 172 -9.85 -16.51 -1.69
N VAL A 173 -9.31 -15.35 -2.07
CA VAL A 173 -9.56 -14.72 -3.37
C VAL A 173 -8.48 -15.11 -4.37
N SER A 174 -7.22 -15.17 -3.91
CA SER A 174 -6.06 -15.50 -4.77
C SER A 174 -4.95 -16.18 -3.99
N VAL A 175 -4.15 -16.98 -4.69
CA VAL A 175 -2.91 -17.60 -4.22
C VAL A 175 -1.72 -16.93 -4.88
N LEU A 176 -0.77 -16.46 -4.09
CA LEU A 176 0.54 -15.99 -4.54
C LEU A 176 1.53 -17.14 -4.41
N ARG A 177 1.94 -17.70 -5.55
CA ARG A 177 2.94 -18.77 -5.65
C ARG A 177 4.19 -18.24 -6.34
N GLY A 178 5.27 -18.08 -5.59
CA GLY A 178 6.46 -17.35 -6.06
C GLY A 178 6.11 -15.89 -6.38
N HIS A 179 6.19 -15.49 -7.65
CA HIS A 179 5.83 -14.15 -8.14
C HIS A 179 4.51 -14.12 -8.92
N ARG A 180 3.77 -15.24 -9.00
CA ARG A 180 2.53 -15.35 -9.76
C ARG A 180 1.33 -15.24 -8.83
N MET A 181 0.43 -14.33 -9.15
CA MET A 181 -0.89 -14.25 -8.55
C MET A 181 -1.86 -15.13 -9.35
N ILE A 182 -2.48 -16.09 -8.67
CA ILE A 182 -3.35 -17.11 -9.25
C ILE A 182 -4.74 -16.93 -8.62
N GLY A 183 -5.78 -16.72 -9.43
CA GLY A 183 -7.14 -16.57 -8.91
C GLY A 183 -7.66 -17.87 -8.29
N TYR A 184 -8.57 -17.77 -7.31
CA TYR A 184 -9.18 -18.94 -6.65
C TYR A 184 -9.92 -19.90 -7.61
N ASP A 185 -10.27 -19.44 -8.80
CA ASP A 185 -10.95 -20.18 -9.86
C ASP A 185 -10.00 -20.90 -10.82
N ASP A 186 -8.70 -20.56 -10.80
CA ASP A 186 -7.68 -21.23 -11.60
C ASP A 186 -7.30 -22.58 -10.96
N PRO A 187 -7.32 -23.70 -11.72
CA PRO A 187 -6.91 -25.01 -11.21
C PRO A 187 -5.51 -25.01 -10.58
N ALA A 188 -4.59 -24.14 -11.02
CA ALA A 188 -3.24 -24.03 -10.48
C ALA A 188 -3.20 -23.47 -9.05
N ALA A 189 -4.28 -22.86 -8.55
CA ALA A 189 -4.39 -22.40 -7.18
C ALA A 189 -4.40 -23.58 -6.18
N SER A 190 -4.75 -24.78 -6.65
CA SER A 190 -4.84 -25.99 -5.83
C SER A 190 -3.89 -27.09 -6.34
N PRO A 191 -3.41 -27.99 -5.47
CA PRO A 191 -3.48 -27.89 -4.02
C PRO A 191 -2.60 -26.75 -3.48
N LEU A 192 -2.91 -26.27 -2.29
CA LEU A 192 -2.09 -25.26 -1.60
C LEU A 192 -0.72 -25.84 -1.19
N GLN A 193 0.32 -25.01 -1.29
CA GLN A 193 1.68 -25.35 -0.93
C GLN A 193 2.13 -24.51 0.27
N LEU A 194 3.04 -25.05 1.09
CA LEU A 194 3.54 -24.35 2.27
C LEU A 194 4.28 -23.03 1.94
N THR A 195 4.85 -22.94 0.74
CA THR A 195 5.53 -21.73 0.23
C THR A 195 4.57 -20.70 -0.33
N ASP A 196 3.29 -21.04 -0.47
CA ASP A 196 2.29 -20.11 -0.98
C ASP A 196 1.93 -19.06 0.07
N ARG A 197 1.48 -17.92 -0.42
CA ARG A 197 0.76 -16.93 0.38
C ARG A 197 -0.65 -16.81 -0.19
N VAL A 198 -1.63 -16.61 0.67
CA VAL A 198 -3.03 -16.45 0.28
C VAL A 198 -3.49 -15.02 0.54
N ILE A 199 -4.26 -14.49 -0.41
CA ILE A 199 -5.00 -13.24 -0.27
C ILE A 199 -6.42 -13.62 0.15
N THR A 200 -6.79 -13.26 1.38
CA THR A 200 -8.05 -13.64 2.01
C THR A 200 -8.86 -12.42 2.37
N ILE A 201 -10.18 -12.53 2.28
CA ILE A 201 -11.10 -11.57 2.90
C ILE A 201 -11.50 -12.13 4.26
N VAL A 202 -11.29 -11.34 5.32
CA VAL A 202 -11.63 -11.70 6.70
C VAL A 202 -12.52 -10.63 7.31
N ARG A 203 -13.31 -10.98 8.32
CA ARG A 203 -14.08 -10.00 9.09
C ARG A 203 -13.19 -9.32 10.13
N VAL A 204 -13.35 -8.00 10.29
CA VAL A 204 -12.61 -7.22 11.30
C VAL A 204 -12.87 -7.82 12.70
N GLY A 205 -11.80 -8.19 13.41
CA GLY A 205 -11.83 -8.83 14.73
C GLY A 205 -11.47 -10.33 14.74
N ASP A 206 -11.57 -11.03 13.61
CA ASP A 206 -11.12 -12.44 13.51
C ASP A 206 -9.65 -12.56 13.10
N GLY A 207 -9.14 -11.58 12.34
CA GLY A 207 -7.72 -11.52 11.93
C GLY A 207 -6.75 -11.35 13.11
N ASP A 208 -7.14 -10.62 14.16
CA ASP A 208 -6.27 -10.33 15.32
C ASP A 208 -6.15 -11.51 16.30
N ARG A 209 -7.15 -12.42 16.30
CA ARG A 209 -7.10 -13.68 17.08
C ARG A 209 -6.14 -14.70 16.47
N ARG A 210 -5.97 -14.70 15.14
CA ARG A 210 -5.10 -15.66 14.44
C ARG A 210 -3.66 -15.16 14.25
N ARG A 211 -3.40 -13.85 14.28
CA ARG A 211 -2.02 -13.30 14.24
C ARG A 211 -1.21 -13.61 15.52
N LYS A 212 -1.89 -14.02 16.60
CA LYS A 212 -1.32 -14.38 17.91
C LYS A 212 -1.31 -15.89 18.20
N ALA A 213 -1.79 -16.72 17.29
CA ALA A 213 -1.82 -18.18 17.40
C ALA A 213 -0.79 -18.80 16.45
#